data_AF-A0A545V5H2-F1
#
_entry.id   AF-A0A545V5H2-F1
#
_cell.length_a   1.000
_cell.length_b   1.000
_cell.length_c   1.000
_cell.angle_alpha   90.00
_cell.angle_beta   90.00
_cell.angle_gamma   90.00
#
_symmetry.space_group_name_H-M   'P 1'
#
loop_
_entity.id
_entity.type
_entity.pdbx_description
1 polymer ?
#
loop_
_entity_poly.entity_id
_entity_poly.type
_entity_poly.pdbx_seq_one_letter_code
_entity_poly.pdbx_strand_id
1 'polypeptide(L)'
;MESTQIAPQATSSVRRQALNVALAADLSENRLVTLAVNARPNATRLSPHASAVRGSQYPADTMTRLDRGSPSFGMPSAPLGSPLDAPTSVTSAHYPALDMERVQDELSLTQRHSTAPQHLLLWPCSPLKLGRVELQYPMDMEIKRAKLPLTTKPPRFLQPLLANQSPWIATLSLGQLTVLTEAYFSHFHPVCLVLDEVHFYSTHLSNAVKHGFSTSLDSSIVLLVCSLGAVAAHYNGKEEWAGEDPSEVGLGFFNLALDMFRHAGGADWTSVQCLLLMGLFHSSNLNVFDAWQSIHKACSVMLILVPLQTQLEPHQCELFWIGYLHESQILAEFDFPASGLGKLEGAIPLPLKPGAGQDAQHARYSFFFLSLITMRLLLNRTIYHLYSKEKNRDNMVSDAAPSFRSPPRSVVRELDRQLEEWRSCLPDDFKFESFDNTPNSVFTLGDMQSWSTMDRLRGSLMARYFAAKSIIHRSCLYRTLHGEEHSLRTDGGDDERGARVALGAARLSTLCSGILHQPLPLLLHPINSWRRYERFLNTGAFRIN
;
A
#
# COMPACT_ATOMS: atom_id res chain seq x y z
N MET A 1 46.08 -22.84 -7.03
CA MET A 1 45.22 -22.74 -8.23
C MET A 1 44.23 -23.88 -8.18
N GLU A 2 43.05 -23.62 -7.62
CA GLU A 2 41.79 -24.18 -8.09
C GLU A 2 40.68 -23.45 -7.33
N SER A 3 40.01 -22.60 -8.09
CA SER A 3 38.92 -21.73 -7.71
C SER A 3 37.61 -22.48 -7.90
N THR A 4 36.96 -22.87 -6.81
CA THR A 4 35.59 -23.37 -6.87
C THR A 4 34.64 -22.22 -6.57
N GLN A 5 34.21 -21.55 -7.64
CA GLN A 5 33.06 -20.64 -7.63
C GLN A 5 31.82 -21.42 -7.16
N ILE A 6 31.31 -21.10 -5.98
CA ILE A 6 29.93 -21.42 -5.60
C ILE A 6 29.18 -20.09 -5.63
N ALA A 7 28.57 -19.82 -6.79
CA ALA A 7 27.68 -18.70 -7.06
C ALA A 7 26.23 -19.06 -6.66
N PRO A 8 25.29 -18.08 -6.59
CA PRO A 8 24.19 -18.02 -5.64
C PRO A 8 22.96 -18.83 -6.07
N GLN A 9 22.81 -20.06 -5.60
CA GLN A 9 21.65 -20.89 -5.96
C GLN A 9 20.40 -20.62 -5.11
N ALA A 10 20.54 -20.17 -3.85
CA ALA A 10 19.42 -19.95 -2.93
C ALA A 10 18.53 -18.76 -3.31
N THR A 11 19.11 -17.67 -3.83
CA THR A 11 18.36 -16.50 -4.31
C THR A 11 17.61 -16.77 -5.61
N SER A 12 18.07 -17.71 -6.42
CA SER A 12 17.42 -18.09 -7.68
C SER A 12 16.11 -18.87 -7.48
N SER A 13 16.02 -19.68 -6.41
CA SER A 13 14.84 -20.49 -6.09
C SER A 13 13.68 -19.61 -5.60
N VAL A 14 13.96 -18.71 -4.66
CA VAL A 14 12.97 -17.76 -4.12
C VAL A 14 12.52 -16.77 -5.19
N ARG A 15 13.44 -16.28 -6.05
CA ARG A 15 13.10 -15.43 -7.20
C ARG A 15 12.27 -16.18 -8.26
N ARG A 16 12.58 -17.45 -8.55
CA ARG A 16 11.73 -18.29 -9.43
C ARG A 16 10.36 -18.53 -8.83
N GLN A 17 10.26 -18.70 -7.51
CA GLN A 17 8.99 -18.93 -6.83
C GLN A 17 8.12 -17.67 -6.77
N ALA A 18 8.74 -16.50 -6.54
CA ALA A 18 8.09 -15.20 -6.68
C ALA A 18 7.66 -14.93 -8.14
N LEU A 19 8.53 -15.21 -9.11
CA LEU A 19 8.21 -15.11 -10.53
C LEU A 19 7.06 -16.06 -10.91
N ASN A 20 7.03 -17.29 -10.38
CA ASN A 20 5.95 -18.25 -10.62
C ASN A 20 4.62 -17.82 -10.01
N VAL A 21 4.62 -17.13 -8.87
CA VAL A 21 3.40 -16.59 -8.25
C VAL A 21 2.94 -15.30 -8.95
N ALA A 22 3.87 -14.46 -9.43
CA ALA A 22 3.55 -13.31 -10.27
C ALA A 22 2.98 -13.79 -11.60
N LEU A 23 3.61 -14.80 -12.21
CA LEU A 23 3.11 -15.50 -13.38
C LEU A 23 1.80 -16.24 -13.09
N ALA A 24 1.56 -16.76 -11.89
CA ALA A 24 0.29 -17.43 -11.55
C ALA A 24 -0.85 -16.43 -11.34
N ALA A 25 -0.58 -15.25 -10.79
CA ALA A 25 -1.52 -14.12 -10.74
C ALA A 25 -1.77 -13.56 -12.15
N ASP A 26 -0.71 -13.41 -12.96
CA ASP A 26 -0.79 -13.03 -14.37
C ASP A 26 -1.50 -14.13 -15.18
N LEU A 27 -1.37 -15.42 -14.84
CA LEU A 27 -2.06 -16.55 -15.49
C LEU A 27 -3.52 -16.68 -15.04
N SER A 28 -3.87 -16.31 -13.81
CA SER A 28 -5.26 -16.32 -13.36
C SER A 28 -6.02 -15.13 -13.95
N GLU A 29 -5.40 -13.95 -14.02
CA GLU A 29 -5.90 -12.79 -14.76
C GLU A 29 -5.92 -13.06 -16.27
N ASN A 30 -4.85 -13.57 -16.89
CA ASN A 30 -4.84 -13.95 -18.30
C ASN A 30 -5.77 -15.13 -18.64
N ARG A 31 -6.06 -16.04 -17.71
CA ARG A 31 -7.11 -17.06 -17.91
C ARG A 31 -8.50 -16.43 -17.90
N LEU A 32 -8.74 -15.45 -17.03
CA LEU A 32 -9.96 -14.62 -17.08
C LEU A 32 -10.03 -13.83 -18.40
N VAL A 33 -8.92 -13.28 -18.90
CA VAL A 33 -8.83 -12.61 -20.22
C VAL A 33 -9.08 -13.60 -21.37
N THR A 34 -8.48 -14.78 -21.33
CA THR A 34 -8.60 -15.78 -22.40
C THR A 34 -10.00 -16.38 -22.43
N LEU A 35 -10.65 -16.56 -21.28
CA LEU A 35 -12.07 -16.91 -21.20
C LEU A 35 -12.97 -15.78 -21.72
N ALA A 36 -12.63 -14.52 -21.45
CA ALA A 36 -13.35 -13.36 -21.99
C ALA A 36 -13.24 -13.24 -23.52
N VAL A 37 -12.05 -13.50 -24.07
CA VAL A 37 -11.76 -13.41 -25.51
C VAL A 37 -12.30 -14.63 -26.28
N ASN A 38 -12.28 -15.82 -25.67
CA ASN A 38 -12.74 -17.08 -26.31
C ASN A 38 -14.22 -17.39 -26.09
N ALA A 39 -14.96 -16.61 -25.29
CA ALA A 39 -16.41 -16.74 -25.12
C ALA A 39 -17.25 -16.27 -26.34
N ARG A 40 -16.67 -16.26 -27.54
CA ARG A 40 -17.42 -16.21 -28.80
C ARG A 40 -17.66 -17.64 -29.27
N PRO A 41 -18.88 -18.21 -29.21
CA PRO A 41 -19.17 -19.39 -30.02
C PRO A 41 -19.31 -18.96 -31.48
N ASN A 42 -18.60 -19.68 -32.33
CA ASN A 42 -18.70 -19.61 -33.78
C ASN A 42 -20.16 -19.58 -34.25
N ALA A 43 -20.42 -18.65 -35.17
CA ALA A 43 -21.62 -18.60 -35.97
C ALA A 43 -21.88 -19.97 -36.61
N THR A 44 -22.98 -20.62 -36.22
CA THR A 44 -23.60 -21.63 -37.07
C THR A 44 -25.11 -21.41 -37.09
N ARG A 45 -25.59 -21.12 -38.29
CA ARG A 45 -26.97 -20.90 -38.71
C ARG A 45 -27.92 -21.92 -38.08
N LEU A 46 -29.10 -21.47 -37.65
CA LEU A 46 -30.37 -22.18 -37.82
C LEU A 46 -31.54 -21.20 -37.56
N SER A 47 -32.25 -20.85 -38.63
CA SER A 47 -33.68 -20.52 -38.64
C SER A 47 -34.42 -21.69 -39.32
N PRO A 48 -35.76 -21.84 -39.30
CA PRO A 48 -36.83 -21.02 -38.68
C PRO A 48 -37.93 -21.85 -37.95
N HIS A 49 -38.83 -21.22 -37.19
CA HIS A 49 -40.29 -21.25 -37.42
C HIS A 49 -41.12 -20.57 -36.30
N ALA A 50 -42.00 -19.66 -36.74
CA ALA A 50 -43.34 -19.27 -36.27
C ALA A 50 -43.74 -19.51 -34.80
N SER A 51 -44.35 -18.55 -34.09
CA SER A 51 -45.73 -18.14 -34.38
C SER A 51 -46.09 -16.79 -33.74
N ALA A 52 -46.82 -16.00 -34.52
CA ALA A 52 -47.41 -14.73 -34.11
C ALA A 52 -48.63 -14.91 -33.19
N VAL A 53 -48.78 -14.03 -32.20
CA VAL A 53 -50.11 -13.57 -31.74
C VAL A 53 -50.04 -12.05 -31.54
N ARG A 54 -51.07 -11.40 -32.08
CA ARG A 54 -51.26 -9.96 -32.28
C ARG A 54 -52.30 -9.43 -31.28
N GLY A 55 -52.14 -8.19 -30.84
CA GLY A 55 -53.17 -7.36 -30.16
C GLY A 55 -52.60 -6.68 -28.91
N SER A 56 -52.74 -5.39 -28.63
CA SER A 56 -53.59 -4.33 -29.18
C SER A 56 -52.98 -2.95 -28.85
N GLN A 57 -53.12 -1.99 -29.77
CA GLN A 57 -52.95 -0.53 -29.59
C GLN A 57 -54.11 0.00 -28.70
N TYR A 58 -53.95 1.01 -27.83
CA TYR A 58 -53.95 2.49 -28.02
C TYR A 58 -54.05 3.15 -26.60
N PRO A 59 -54.06 4.50 -26.42
CA PRO A 59 -53.15 5.55 -26.86
C PRO A 59 -52.61 6.42 -25.69
N ALA A 60 -51.85 7.45 -26.07
CA ALA A 60 -51.17 8.45 -25.26
C ALA A 60 -52.05 9.25 -24.28
N ASP A 61 -51.43 9.70 -23.19
CA ASP A 61 -51.78 10.96 -22.52
C ASP A 61 -50.53 11.80 -22.23
N THR A 62 -50.64 13.06 -22.59
CA THR A 62 -49.63 14.12 -22.51
C THR A 62 -49.93 14.98 -21.28
N MET A 63 -48.98 15.18 -20.38
CA MET A 63 -49.02 16.35 -19.47
C MET A 63 -47.61 16.76 -18.98
N THR A 64 -47.10 17.80 -19.64
CA THR A 64 -46.40 18.97 -19.10
C THR A 64 -45.56 18.86 -17.80
N ARG A 65 -44.24 18.89 -18.00
CA ARG A 65 -43.26 19.92 -17.55
C ARG A 65 -43.45 20.56 -16.16
N LEU A 66 -42.51 20.30 -15.25
CA LEU A 66 -42.04 21.25 -14.24
C LEU A 66 -40.52 21.11 -14.07
N ASP A 67 -39.82 22.19 -14.41
CA ASP A 67 -38.40 22.42 -14.19
C ASP A 67 -38.03 22.34 -12.71
N ARG A 68 -36.93 21.65 -12.37
CA ARG A 68 -36.12 21.98 -11.18
C ARG A 68 -34.63 21.77 -11.50
N GLY A 69 -33.90 22.87 -11.41
CA GLY A 69 -32.51 23.02 -11.79
C GLY A 69 -31.54 22.15 -10.99
N SER A 70 -30.47 21.77 -11.68
CA SER A 70 -29.28 21.13 -11.16
C SER A 70 -28.48 22.10 -10.29
N PRO A 71 -28.03 21.73 -9.08
CA PRO A 71 -26.99 22.49 -8.40
C PRO A 71 -25.62 22.02 -8.92
N SER A 72 -24.99 22.86 -9.74
CA SER A 72 -23.56 22.81 -10.03
C SER A 72 -22.79 23.28 -8.79
N PHE A 73 -22.06 22.37 -8.13
CA PHE A 73 -21.08 22.75 -7.12
C PHE A 73 -19.69 22.84 -7.78
N GLY A 74 -19.30 24.08 -8.10
CA GLY A 74 -17.94 24.42 -8.51
C GLY A 74 -16.99 24.35 -7.32
N MET A 75 -15.78 23.87 -7.57
CA MET A 75 -14.65 23.99 -6.65
C MET A 75 -14.30 25.47 -6.44
N PRO A 76 -13.93 25.91 -5.22
CA PRO A 76 -13.29 27.20 -5.03
C PRO A 76 -11.88 27.14 -5.61
N SER A 77 -11.65 27.92 -6.66
CA SER A 77 -10.34 28.17 -7.26
C SER A 77 -9.47 29.00 -6.31
N ALA A 78 -8.41 28.41 -5.76
CA ALA A 78 -7.29 29.15 -5.19
C ALA A 78 -6.37 29.64 -6.34
N PRO A 79 -5.88 30.88 -6.31
CA PRO A 79 -5.14 31.45 -7.44
C PRO A 79 -3.76 30.79 -7.61
N LEU A 80 -3.44 30.43 -8.87
CA LEU A 80 -2.10 30.06 -9.32
C LEU A 80 -1.14 31.25 -9.13
N GLY A 81 -0.16 31.11 -8.25
CA GLY A 81 1.06 31.90 -8.22
C GLY A 81 2.25 30.99 -8.50
N SER A 82 2.98 31.26 -9.58
CA SER A 82 4.26 30.64 -9.94
C SER A 82 5.32 30.90 -8.85
N PRO A 83 6.04 29.88 -8.34
CA PRO A 83 7.05 30.06 -7.30
C PRO A 83 8.43 30.33 -7.90
N LEU A 84 8.57 31.40 -8.66
CA LEU A 84 9.86 31.91 -9.12
C LEU A 84 9.75 33.44 -9.16
N ASP A 85 9.89 34.04 -7.99
CA ASP A 85 10.27 35.44 -7.68
C ASP A 85 9.51 35.93 -6.45
N ALA A 86 10.13 35.78 -5.27
CA ALA A 86 9.74 36.52 -4.08
C ALA A 86 11.00 37.14 -3.45
N PRO A 87 10.95 38.44 -3.08
CA PRO A 87 12.10 39.16 -2.55
C PRO A 87 12.44 38.68 -1.15
N THR A 88 13.72 38.75 -0.80
CA THR A 88 14.28 38.51 0.53
C THR A 88 13.59 39.36 1.60
N SER A 89 12.67 38.75 2.35
CA SER A 89 12.32 39.19 3.71
C SER A 89 12.06 37.96 4.59
N VAL A 90 12.83 37.82 5.66
CA VAL A 90 12.71 36.75 6.66
C VAL A 90 11.41 36.95 7.43
N THR A 91 10.35 36.29 7.00
CA THR A 91 9.11 36.10 7.77
C THR A 91 9.04 34.66 8.26
N SER A 92 9.00 34.49 9.58
CA SER A 92 8.82 33.21 10.28
C SER A 92 7.65 32.43 9.69
N ALA A 93 7.90 31.23 9.15
CA ALA A 93 6.87 30.35 8.63
C ALA A 93 5.92 29.93 9.77
N HIS A 94 4.75 30.55 9.87
CA HIS A 94 3.71 30.16 10.82
C HIS A 94 2.94 28.99 10.23
N TYR A 95 2.92 27.85 10.92
CA TYR A 95 2.00 26.76 10.58
C TYR A 95 0.58 27.13 11.03
N PRO A 96 -0.46 26.80 10.24
CA PRO A 96 -1.83 27.08 10.62
C PRO A 96 -2.23 26.28 11.86
N ALA A 97 -3.07 26.88 12.71
CA ALA A 97 -3.68 26.20 13.86
C ALA A 97 -4.59 25.06 13.40
N LEU A 98 -4.72 24.02 14.23
CA LEU A 98 -5.56 22.86 13.93
C LEU A 98 -7.05 23.25 13.88
N ASP A 99 -7.68 23.10 12.71
CA ASP A 99 -9.12 23.31 12.52
C ASP A 99 -9.86 21.98 12.71
N MET A 100 -10.17 21.64 13.96
CA MET A 100 -10.84 20.40 14.33
C MET A 100 -12.34 20.39 13.97
N GLU A 101 -12.89 21.47 13.42
CA GLU A 101 -14.29 21.53 12.97
C GLU A 101 -14.50 20.85 11.61
N ARG A 102 -13.42 20.61 10.84
CA ARG A 102 -13.45 19.93 9.52
C ARG A 102 -13.34 18.41 9.58
N VAL A 103 -13.99 17.77 10.54
CA VAL A 103 -14.07 16.30 10.57
C VAL A 103 -14.99 15.82 9.44
N GLN A 104 -14.39 15.36 8.34
CA GLN A 104 -15.13 14.77 7.21
C GLN A 104 -15.35 13.28 7.44
N ASP A 105 -16.59 12.88 7.73
CA ASP A 105 -17.02 11.47 7.75
C ASP A 105 -17.11 10.84 6.34
N GLU A 106 -16.85 11.62 5.28
CA GLU A 106 -17.12 11.24 3.88
C GLU A 106 -15.99 10.44 3.20
N LEU A 107 -14.76 10.42 3.74
CA LEU A 107 -13.59 9.83 3.07
C LEU A 107 -12.96 8.65 3.80
N SER A 108 -13.48 8.26 4.96
CA SER A 108 -12.99 7.07 5.68
C SER A 108 -13.45 5.79 4.96
N LEU A 109 -12.52 4.86 4.71
CA LEU A 109 -12.84 3.49 4.29
C LEU A 109 -13.92 2.92 5.21
N THR A 110 -14.97 2.34 4.63
CA THR A 110 -16.06 1.73 5.41
C THR A 110 -15.50 0.59 6.25
N GLN A 111 -16.02 0.40 7.48
CA GLN A 111 -15.55 -0.65 8.41
C GLN A 111 -15.64 -2.08 7.84
N ARG A 112 -16.38 -2.28 6.76
CA ARG A 112 -16.41 -3.49 5.96
C ARG A 112 -16.39 -3.09 4.49
N HIS A 113 -15.47 -3.64 3.72
CA HIS A 113 -15.46 -3.52 2.26
C HIS A 113 -14.99 -4.83 1.65
N SER A 114 -15.55 -5.17 0.50
CA SER A 114 -15.00 -6.27 -0.28
C SER A 114 -13.65 -5.80 -0.85
N THR A 115 -12.57 -6.50 -0.48
CA THR A 115 -11.25 -6.26 -1.08
C THR A 115 -11.33 -6.49 -2.60
N ALA A 116 -10.41 -5.85 -3.33
CA ALA A 116 -10.35 -5.97 -4.78
C ALA A 116 -10.40 -7.43 -5.30
N PRO A 117 -9.69 -8.40 -4.70
CA PRO A 117 -9.78 -9.81 -5.10
C PRO A 117 -11.10 -10.49 -4.70
N GLN A 118 -11.63 -10.23 -3.49
CA GLN A 118 -12.92 -10.80 -3.05
C GLN A 118 -14.05 -10.36 -3.98
N HIS A 119 -14.00 -9.12 -4.44
CA HIS A 119 -14.98 -8.57 -5.35
C HIS A 119 -14.98 -9.31 -6.70
N LEU A 120 -13.80 -9.67 -7.23
CA LEU A 120 -13.69 -10.49 -8.44
C LEU A 120 -14.22 -11.91 -8.25
N LEU A 121 -13.95 -12.52 -7.10
CA LEU A 121 -14.42 -13.88 -6.78
C LEU A 121 -15.95 -13.98 -6.64
N LEU A 122 -16.62 -12.86 -6.37
CA LEU A 122 -18.07 -12.73 -6.32
C LEU A 122 -18.72 -12.50 -7.69
N TRP A 123 -17.94 -12.33 -8.76
CA TRP A 123 -18.52 -12.09 -10.10
C TRP A 123 -19.27 -13.32 -10.62
N PRO A 124 -20.35 -13.14 -11.41
CA PRO A 124 -21.10 -14.26 -11.98
C PRO A 124 -20.27 -15.24 -12.81
N CYS A 125 -19.15 -14.79 -13.38
CA CYS A 125 -18.23 -15.60 -14.17
C CYS A 125 -17.15 -16.30 -13.33
N SER A 126 -17.13 -16.07 -12.01
CA SER A 126 -16.18 -16.74 -11.13
C SER A 126 -16.44 -18.25 -11.15
N PRO A 127 -15.42 -19.08 -11.42
CA PRO A 127 -15.57 -20.53 -11.35
C PRO A 127 -15.72 -21.01 -9.89
N LEU A 128 -15.47 -20.13 -8.91
CA LEU A 128 -15.53 -20.43 -7.48
C LEU A 128 -16.82 -19.86 -6.90
N LYS A 129 -17.65 -20.74 -6.32
CA LYS A 129 -18.83 -20.34 -5.54
C LYS A 129 -18.48 -20.32 -4.07
N LEU A 130 -17.89 -19.21 -3.63
CA LEU A 130 -17.48 -19.04 -2.24
C LEU A 130 -18.59 -18.36 -1.42
N GLY A 131 -18.86 -18.90 -0.23
CA GLY A 131 -19.70 -18.25 0.77
C GLY A 131 -19.03 -17.03 1.40
N ARG A 132 -19.81 -16.19 2.11
CA ARG A 132 -19.28 -14.99 2.81
C ARG A 132 -18.14 -15.31 3.78
N VAL A 133 -18.24 -16.43 4.50
CA VAL A 133 -17.22 -16.87 5.47
C VAL A 133 -15.94 -17.34 4.76
N GLU A 134 -16.07 -18.03 3.63
CA GLU A 134 -14.91 -18.52 2.86
C GLU A 134 -14.14 -17.36 2.21
N LEU A 135 -14.80 -16.26 1.87
CA LEU A 135 -14.16 -15.03 1.40
C LEU A 135 -13.33 -14.32 2.50
N GLN A 136 -13.53 -14.65 3.78
CA GLN A 136 -12.72 -14.16 4.90
C GLN A 136 -11.43 -14.98 5.13
N TYR A 137 -11.07 -15.88 4.20
CA TYR A 137 -9.80 -16.61 4.26
C TYR A 137 -8.52 -15.76 4.43
N PRO A 138 -8.38 -14.50 3.95
CA PRO A 138 -7.17 -13.72 4.24
C PRO A 138 -7.01 -13.47 5.75
N MET A 139 -8.11 -13.10 6.41
CA MET A 139 -8.14 -12.83 7.84
C MET A 139 -7.89 -14.10 8.64
N ASP A 140 -8.53 -15.21 8.26
CA ASP A 140 -8.37 -16.50 8.92
C ASP A 140 -6.93 -17.03 8.82
N MET A 141 -6.31 -16.91 7.65
CA MET A 141 -4.91 -17.26 7.42
C MET A 141 -3.95 -16.42 8.27
N GLU A 142 -4.22 -15.13 8.40
CA GLU A 142 -3.37 -14.21 9.14
C GLU A 142 -3.50 -14.42 10.67
N ILE A 143 -4.72 -14.65 11.18
CA ILE A 143 -4.94 -14.94 12.61
C ILE A 143 -4.32 -16.29 13.02
N LYS A 144 -4.31 -17.28 12.11
CA LYS A 144 -3.68 -18.59 12.33
C LYS A 144 -2.18 -18.59 12.09
N ARG A 145 -1.59 -17.47 11.68
CA ARG A 145 -0.16 -17.35 11.41
C ARG A 145 0.64 -17.61 12.68
N ALA A 146 1.79 -18.26 12.52
CA ALA A 146 2.71 -18.46 13.64
C ALA A 146 3.26 -17.11 14.12
N LYS A 147 3.28 -16.92 15.44
CA LYS A 147 3.87 -15.73 16.06
C LYS A 147 5.38 -15.72 15.89
N LEU A 148 5.96 -14.53 15.83
CA LEU A 148 7.41 -14.37 15.81
C LEU A 148 8.01 -14.92 17.13
N PRO A 149 9.14 -15.65 17.07
CA PRO A 149 9.84 -16.12 18.25
C PRO A 149 10.26 -14.96 19.16
N LEU A 150 10.18 -15.15 20.49
CA LEU A 150 10.64 -14.17 21.49
C LEU A 150 12.15 -14.29 21.78
N THR A 151 12.95 -14.66 20.77
CA THR A 151 14.39 -14.85 20.90
C THR A 151 15.10 -13.50 21.07
N THR A 152 15.99 -13.42 22.07
CA THR A 152 16.90 -12.28 22.29
C THR A 152 18.35 -12.65 21.98
N LYS A 153 18.57 -13.74 21.23
CA LYS A 153 19.90 -14.21 20.85
C LYS A 153 20.63 -13.17 19.99
N PRO A 154 21.95 -13.00 20.15
CA PRO A 154 22.73 -12.13 19.28
C PRO A 154 22.89 -12.73 17.87
N PRO A 155 23.22 -11.88 16.87
CA PRO A 155 23.68 -12.32 15.55
C PRO A 155 24.80 -13.35 15.61
N ARG A 156 24.89 -14.23 14.59
CA ARG A 156 25.78 -15.40 14.61
C ARG A 156 27.25 -15.06 14.86
N PHE A 157 27.76 -13.96 14.29
CA PHE A 157 29.16 -13.57 14.45
C PHE A 157 29.51 -13.08 15.87
N LEU A 158 28.51 -12.67 16.66
CA LEU A 158 28.71 -12.25 18.04
C LEU A 158 28.56 -13.41 19.03
N GLN A 159 27.83 -14.48 18.69
CA GLN A 159 27.59 -15.63 19.58
C GLN A 159 28.87 -16.26 20.16
N PRO A 160 29.96 -16.50 19.39
CA PRO A 160 31.20 -17.06 19.92
C PRO A 160 31.92 -16.14 20.91
N LEU A 161 31.76 -14.82 20.76
CA LEU A 161 32.41 -13.81 21.59
C LEU A 161 31.73 -13.63 22.96
N LEU A 162 30.46 -14.04 23.06
CA LEU A 162 29.53 -13.64 24.11
C LEU A 162 29.12 -14.76 25.06
N ALA A 163 29.85 -15.89 25.07
CA ALA A 163 29.57 -17.00 25.98
C ALA A 163 29.47 -16.49 27.44
N ASN A 164 28.24 -16.31 27.92
CA ASN A 164 27.82 -15.85 29.25
C ASN A 164 27.78 -14.33 29.55
N GLN A 165 27.85 -13.42 28.56
CA GLN A 165 27.68 -11.97 28.82
C GLN A 165 26.29 -11.46 28.42
N SER A 166 25.48 -11.11 29.42
CA SER A 166 24.24 -10.35 29.27
C SER A 166 24.40 -8.92 29.83
N PRO A 167 23.87 -7.88 29.16
CA PRO A 167 23.25 -7.88 27.84
C PRO A 167 24.28 -7.63 26.72
N TRP A 168 24.25 -8.47 25.66
CA TRP A 168 25.22 -8.41 24.56
C TRP A 168 25.17 -7.11 23.73
N ILE A 169 24.08 -6.36 23.78
CA ILE A 169 23.95 -5.07 23.10
C ILE A 169 25.00 -4.05 23.57
N ALA A 170 25.46 -4.14 24.83
CA ALA A 170 26.50 -3.27 25.36
C ALA A 170 27.89 -3.56 24.77
N THR A 171 28.06 -4.70 24.08
CA THR A 171 29.33 -5.09 23.44
C THR A 171 29.42 -4.67 21.98
N LEU A 172 28.35 -4.07 21.42
CA LEU A 172 28.33 -3.62 20.04
C LEU A 172 29.31 -2.47 19.85
N SER A 173 30.23 -2.64 18.90
CA SER A 173 31.14 -1.56 18.51
C SER A 173 30.37 -0.44 17.81
N LEU A 174 30.90 0.79 17.88
CA LEU A 174 30.32 1.92 17.16
C LEU A 174 30.24 1.66 15.65
N GLY A 175 31.25 1.00 15.06
CA GLY A 175 31.25 0.64 13.63
C GLY A 175 30.12 -0.33 13.25
N GLN A 176 29.76 -1.27 14.13
CA GLN A 176 28.61 -2.15 13.94
C GLN A 176 27.29 -1.38 13.98
N LEU A 177 27.14 -0.45 14.93
CA LEU A 177 25.96 0.42 15.01
C LEU A 177 25.86 1.31 13.77
N THR A 178 26.97 1.88 13.29
CA THR A 178 27.01 2.66 12.05
C THR A 178 26.52 1.84 10.86
N VAL A 179 27.03 0.61 10.68
CA VAL A 179 26.61 -0.27 9.58
C VAL A 179 25.10 -0.53 9.58
N LEU A 180 24.51 -0.79 10.75
CA LEU A 180 23.08 -1.07 10.87
C LEU A 180 22.23 0.19 10.67
N THR A 181 22.62 1.30 11.28
CA THR A 181 21.90 2.57 11.17
C THR A 181 21.92 3.10 9.74
N GLU A 182 23.07 3.06 9.06
CA GLU A 182 23.17 3.39 7.63
C GLU A 182 22.32 2.47 6.74
N ALA A 183 22.26 1.17 7.05
CA ALA A 183 21.41 0.23 6.32
C ALA A 183 19.90 0.56 6.48
N TYR A 184 19.48 1.02 7.67
CA TYR A 184 18.13 1.52 7.90
C TYR A 184 17.86 2.83 7.13
N PHE A 185 18.72 3.85 7.29
CA PHE A 185 18.53 5.16 6.66
C PHE A 185 18.62 5.12 5.14
N SER A 186 19.37 4.18 4.57
CA SER A 186 19.43 3.98 3.12
C SER A 186 18.24 3.23 2.53
N HIS A 187 17.53 2.41 3.33
CA HIS A 187 16.48 1.52 2.84
C HIS A 187 15.07 1.88 3.29
N PHE A 188 14.84 1.93 4.61
CA PHE A 188 13.51 2.10 5.20
C PHE A 188 13.13 3.57 5.36
N HIS A 189 14.09 4.44 5.71
CA HIS A 189 13.83 5.86 5.92
C HIS A 189 13.28 6.60 4.68
N PRO A 190 13.78 6.37 3.43
CA PRO A 190 13.32 7.11 2.26
C PRO A 190 11.82 6.99 1.94
N VAL A 191 11.17 5.93 2.44
CA VAL A 191 9.72 5.72 2.25
C VAL A 191 8.87 6.03 3.47
N CYS A 192 9.49 6.12 4.63
CA CYS A 192 8.83 6.17 5.91
C CYS A 192 9.69 7.03 6.85
N LEU A 193 9.44 8.34 6.81
CA LEU A 193 10.20 9.38 7.51
C LEU A 193 9.90 9.40 9.03
N VAL A 194 9.90 8.23 9.69
CA VAL A 194 9.54 8.09 11.11
C VAL A 194 10.52 8.83 12.01
N LEU A 195 11.78 8.97 11.59
CA LEU A 195 12.84 9.57 12.35
C LEU A 195 13.46 10.71 11.57
N ASP A 196 13.91 11.75 12.27
CA ASP A 196 14.85 12.73 11.71
C ASP A 196 16.28 12.19 11.89
N GLU A 197 17.03 12.06 10.80
CA GLU A 197 18.35 11.41 10.81
C GLU A 197 19.35 12.16 11.69
N VAL A 198 19.37 13.49 11.62
CA VAL A 198 20.26 14.32 12.44
C VAL A 198 19.93 14.15 13.91
N HIS A 199 18.64 14.26 14.27
CA HIS A 199 18.17 14.07 15.64
C HIS A 199 18.48 12.66 16.16
N PHE A 200 18.32 11.64 15.33
CA PHE A 200 18.63 10.26 15.69
C PHE A 200 20.09 10.09 16.11
N TYR A 201 21.03 10.58 15.30
CA TYR A 201 22.45 10.47 15.62
C TYR A 201 22.85 11.37 16.80
N SER A 202 22.35 12.60 16.86
CA SER A 202 22.74 13.56 17.92
C SER A 202 22.16 13.22 19.29
N THR A 203 20.98 12.60 19.32
CA THR A 203 20.19 12.43 20.55
C THR A 203 19.94 10.96 20.86
N HIS A 204 19.14 10.24 20.06
CA HIS A 204 18.75 8.86 20.39
C HIS A 204 19.96 7.92 20.49
N LEU A 205 20.85 7.92 19.48
CA LEU A 205 22.04 7.07 19.47
C LEU A 205 23.04 7.49 20.57
N SER A 206 23.27 8.80 20.71
CA SER A 206 24.19 9.34 21.71
C SER A 206 23.76 8.97 23.14
N ASN A 207 22.48 9.12 23.46
CA ASN A 207 21.92 8.75 24.75
C ASN A 207 21.96 7.24 25.00
N ALA A 208 21.58 6.43 24.00
CA ALA A 208 21.60 4.97 24.12
C ALA A 208 23.03 4.46 24.40
N VAL A 209 24.03 4.95 23.67
CA VAL A 209 25.44 4.58 23.87
C VAL A 209 25.95 5.06 25.24
N LYS A 210 25.68 6.33 25.61
CA LYS A 210 26.11 6.91 26.89
C LYS A 210 25.54 6.16 28.10
N HIS A 211 24.32 5.65 27.99
CA HIS A 211 23.63 4.93 29.06
C HIS A 211 23.67 3.41 28.91
N GLY A 212 24.51 2.87 28.01
CA GLY A 212 24.70 1.43 27.85
C GLY A 212 23.43 0.67 27.46
N PHE A 213 22.58 1.28 26.61
CA PHE A 213 21.28 0.76 26.20
C PHE A 213 20.35 0.44 27.38
N SER A 214 20.27 1.35 28.36
CA SER A 214 19.31 1.24 29.47
C SER A 214 17.85 1.23 28.98
N THR A 215 16.93 0.77 29.84
CA THR A 215 15.48 0.72 29.56
C THR A 215 14.92 2.13 29.35
N SER A 216 14.94 2.61 28.11
CA SER A 216 14.46 3.94 27.70
C SER A 216 13.89 3.89 26.28
N LEU A 217 13.14 4.93 25.91
CA LEU A 217 12.64 5.07 24.54
C LEU A 217 13.77 5.31 23.53
N ASP A 218 14.81 6.07 23.90
CA ASP A 218 16.00 6.27 23.05
C ASP A 218 16.66 4.95 22.68
N SER A 219 16.91 4.08 23.68
CA SER A 219 17.47 2.74 23.45
C SER A 219 16.54 1.88 22.63
N SER A 220 15.22 1.95 22.87
CA SER A 220 14.21 1.21 22.10
C SER A 220 14.23 1.63 20.62
N ILE A 221 14.24 2.93 20.32
CA ILE A 221 14.37 3.46 18.96
C ILE A 221 15.64 2.96 18.29
N VAL A 222 16.79 3.06 18.96
CA VAL A 222 18.06 2.61 18.37
C VAL A 222 18.05 1.11 18.08
N LEU A 223 17.47 0.29 18.96
CA LEU A 223 17.35 -1.15 18.73
C LEU A 223 16.34 -1.50 17.63
N LEU A 224 15.25 -0.74 17.47
CA LEU A 224 14.33 -0.89 16.33
C LEU A 224 14.98 -0.48 15.00
N VAL A 225 15.79 0.57 15.01
CA VAL A 225 16.61 0.95 13.85
C VAL A 225 17.64 -0.14 13.54
N CYS A 226 18.29 -0.72 14.56
CA CYS A 226 19.22 -1.84 14.38
C CYS A 226 18.53 -3.10 13.87
N SER A 227 17.29 -3.40 14.29
CA SER A 227 16.56 -4.58 13.83
C SER A 227 16.22 -4.48 12.34
N LEU A 228 15.66 -3.34 11.92
CA LEU A 228 15.38 -3.05 10.51
C LEU A 228 16.66 -2.94 9.69
N GLY A 229 17.69 -2.29 10.24
CA GLY A 229 19.03 -2.20 9.66
C GLY A 229 19.65 -3.57 9.40
N ALA A 230 19.47 -4.53 10.32
CA ALA A 230 19.95 -5.90 10.15
C ALA A 230 19.22 -6.62 9.02
N VAL A 231 17.89 -6.42 8.90
CA VAL A 231 17.10 -6.93 7.77
C VAL A 231 17.62 -6.35 6.45
N ALA A 232 17.79 -5.02 6.38
CA ALA A 232 18.33 -4.36 5.20
C ALA A 232 19.76 -4.84 4.86
N ALA A 233 20.64 -4.95 5.85
CA ALA A 233 22.01 -5.41 5.67
C ALA A 233 22.07 -6.84 5.13
N HIS A 234 21.34 -7.77 5.76
CA HIS A 234 21.28 -9.17 5.36
C HIS A 234 20.84 -9.34 3.90
N TYR A 235 19.72 -8.72 3.52
CA TYR A 235 19.17 -8.84 2.18
C TYR A 235 19.95 -8.05 1.11
N ASN A 236 20.90 -7.20 1.51
CA ASN A 236 21.89 -6.56 0.63
C ASN A 236 23.25 -7.28 0.63
N GLY A 237 23.34 -8.51 1.16
CA GLY A 237 24.51 -9.38 1.05
C GLY A 237 25.41 -9.46 2.29
N LYS A 238 25.04 -8.79 3.39
CA LYS A 238 25.75 -8.89 4.68
C LYS A 238 25.14 -10.03 5.53
N GLU A 239 25.35 -11.26 5.08
CA GLU A 239 24.73 -12.46 5.68
C GLU A 239 25.12 -12.68 7.15
N GLU A 240 26.21 -12.09 7.62
CA GLU A 240 26.66 -12.20 9.01
C GLU A 240 25.61 -11.72 10.02
N TRP A 241 24.73 -10.79 9.65
CA TRP A 241 23.68 -10.27 10.54
C TRP A 241 22.52 -11.24 10.78
N ALA A 242 22.48 -12.38 10.07
CA ALA A 242 21.54 -13.46 10.34
C ALA A 242 21.96 -14.34 11.53
N GLY A 243 20.97 -14.96 12.15
CA GLY A 243 21.16 -16.06 13.08
C GLY A 243 21.36 -17.40 12.36
N GLU A 244 20.98 -18.49 13.02
CA GLU A 244 20.92 -19.83 12.39
C GLU A 244 19.80 -19.90 11.35
N ASP A 245 18.68 -19.22 11.62
CA ASP A 245 17.56 -19.08 10.70
C ASP A 245 17.56 -17.67 10.06
N PRO A 246 17.67 -17.54 8.73
CA PRO A 246 17.52 -16.27 8.02
C PRO A 246 16.17 -15.57 8.27
N SER A 247 15.14 -16.31 8.69
CA SER A 247 13.83 -15.73 9.05
C SER A 247 13.84 -14.96 10.38
N GLU A 248 14.88 -15.13 11.21
CA GLU A 248 15.04 -14.47 12.51
C GLU A 248 15.97 -13.24 12.47
N VAL A 249 16.37 -12.77 11.29
CA VAL A 249 17.23 -11.59 11.13
C VAL A 249 16.60 -10.38 11.82
N GLY A 250 17.39 -9.70 12.65
CA GLY A 250 16.95 -8.51 13.41
C GLY A 250 16.03 -8.81 14.61
N LEU A 251 15.58 -10.04 14.80
CA LEU A 251 14.60 -10.40 15.83
C LEU A 251 15.13 -10.23 17.26
N GLY A 252 16.41 -10.51 17.48
CA GLY A 252 17.07 -10.29 18.78
C GLY A 252 17.05 -8.82 19.22
N PHE A 253 17.37 -7.90 18.30
CA PHE A 253 17.28 -6.46 18.53
C PHE A 253 15.84 -6.03 18.77
N PHE A 254 14.93 -6.52 17.92
CA PHE A 254 13.51 -6.20 18.00
C PHE A 254 12.89 -6.58 19.35
N ASN A 255 13.10 -7.81 19.81
CA ASN A 255 12.53 -8.28 21.07
C ASN A 255 13.09 -7.54 22.30
N LEU A 256 14.37 -7.15 22.27
CA LEU A 256 14.94 -6.29 23.31
C LEU A 256 14.30 -4.90 23.30
N ALA A 257 14.07 -4.32 22.11
CA ALA A 257 13.38 -3.05 21.97
C ALA A 257 11.93 -3.12 22.48
N LEU A 258 11.22 -4.22 22.22
CA LEU A 258 9.87 -4.47 22.74
C LEU A 258 9.84 -4.52 24.26
N ASP A 259 10.81 -5.17 24.88
CA ASP A 259 10.92 -5.23 26.34
C ASP A 259 11.19 -3.84 26.93
N MET A 260 12.08 -3.06 26.31
CA MET A 260 12.31 -1.67 26.73
C MET A 260 11.06 -0.80 26.58
N PHE A 261 10.37 -0.90 25.44
CA PHE A 261 9.15 -0.16 25.17
C PHE A 261 8.01 -0.53 26.13
N ARG A 262 7.91 -1.81 26.56
CA ARG A 262 6.92 -2.23 27.56
C ARG A 262 7.05 -1.46 28.87
N HIS A 263 8.27 -1.14 29.29
CA HIS A 263 8.55 -0.46 30.55
C HIS A 263 8.56 1.07 30.42
N ALA A 264 9.06 1.60 29.29
CA ALA A 264 9.25 3.04 29.10
C ALA A 264 8.14 3.72 28.26
N GLY A 265 7.31 2.95 27.56
CA GLY A 265 6.29 3.45 26.63
C GLY A 265 5.13 4.15 27.33
N GLY A 266 4.65 5.23 26.70
CA GLY A 266 3.54 6.05 27.18
C GLY A 266 2.68 6.61 26.04
N ALA A 267 1.94 7.68 26.34
CA ALA A 267 1.18 8.47 25.37
C ALA A 267 1.98 9.72 25.01
N ASP A 268 2.98 9.57 24.14
CA ASP A 268 3.87 10.62 23.69
C ASP A 268 4.35 10.34 22.25
N TRP A 269 4.89 11.37 21.58
CA TRP A 269 5.32 11.27 20.18
C TRP A 269 6.52 10.33 19.97
N THR A 270 7.39 10.17 20.95
CA THR A 270 8.51 9.21 20.89
C THR A 270 7.98 7.77 20.95
N SER A 271 6.95 7.53 21.76
CA SER A 271 6.22 6.26 21.79
C SER A 271 5.52 5.98 20.46
N VAL A 272 4.99 7.01 19.78
CA VAL A 272 4.45 6.88 18.41
C VAL A 272 5.54 6.44 17.43
N GLN A 273 6.74 7.03 17.47
CA GLN A 273 7.87 6.62 16.64
C GLN A 273 8.22 5.14 16.85
N CYS A 274 8.35 4.69 18.11
CA CYS A 274 8.59 3.28 18.43
C CYS A 274 7.51 2.36 17.82
N LEU A 275 6.23 2.70 17.99
CA LEU A 275 5.13 1.89 17.48
C LEU A 275 5.08 1.82 15.95
N LEU A 276 5.40 2.91 15.26
CA LEU A 276 5.50 2.93 13.79
C LEU A 276 6.69 2.10 13.29
N LEU A 277 7.86 2.19 13.93
CA LEU A 277 9.02 1.35 13.62
C LEU A 277 8.73 -0.14 13.90
N MET A 278 7.99 -0.45 14.97
CA MET A 278 7.53 -1.80 15.27
C MET A 278 6.61 -2.34 14.16
N GLY A 279 5.65 -1.52 13.72
CA GLY A 279 4.79 -1.84 12.58
C GLY A 279 5.57 -2.09 11.29
N LEU A 280 6.63 -1.32 11.07
CA LEU A 280 7.51 -1.48 9.90
C LEU A 280 8.30 -2.79 9.95
N PHE A 281 8.82 -3.18 11.11
CA PHE A 281 9.50 -4.47 11.30
C PHE A 281 8.54 -5.66 11.12
N HIS A 282 7.33 -5.59 11.66
CA HIS A 282 6.32 -6.63 11.41
C HIS A 282 5.96 -6.70 9.91
N SER A 283 5.87 -5.56 9.24
CA SER A 283 5.59 -5.50 7.80
C SER A 283 6.71 -6.12 6.96
N SER A 284 7.99 -5.91 7.29
CA SER A 284 9.11 -6.56 6.59
C SER A 284 9.12 -8.09 6.76
N ASN A 285 8.53 -8.59 7.86
CA ASN A 285 8.34 -10.02 8.10
C ASN A 285 7.02 -10.58 7.51
N LEU A 286 6.25 -9.74 6.81
CA LEU A 286 4.92 -10.05 6.27
C LEU A 286 3.91 -10.49 7.34
N ASN A 287 4.10 -10.07 8.59
CA ASN A 287 3.19 -10.30 9.71
C ASN A 287 2.21 -9.12 9.80
N VAL A 288 1.16 -9.17 8.99
CA VAL A 288 0.22 -8.06 8.81
C VAL A 288 -0.62 -7.81 10.06
N PHE A 289 -1.01 -8.85 10.80
CA PHE A 289 -1.79 -8.67 12.03
C PHE A 289 -0.99 -7.96 13.12
N ASP A 290 0.26 -8.38 13.37
CA ASP A 290 1.12 -7.74 14.36
C ASP A 290 1.50 -6.29 13.93
N ALA A 291 1.68 -6.08 12.62
CA ALA A 291 1.88 -4.75 12.06
C ALA A 291 0.66 -3.86 12.30
N TRP A 292 -0.54 -4.36 12.01
CA TRP A 292 -1.80 -3.68 12.28
C TRP A 292 -1.93 -3.30 13.75
N GLN A 293 -1.67 -4.22 14.68
CA GLN A 293 -1.75 -3.92 16.12
C GLN A 293 -0.84 -2.76 16.52
N SER A 294 0.41 -2.76 16.04
CA SER A 294 1.39 -1.72 16.35
C SER A 294 0.98 -0.37 15.75
N ILE A 295 0.60 -0.36 14.47
CA ILE A 295 0.16 0.84 13.74
C ILE A 295 -1.13 1.40 14.33
N HIS A 296 -2.12 0.55 14.62
CA HIS A 296 -3.39 0.93 15.21
C HIS A 296 -3.18 1.56 16.60
N LYS A 297 -2.28 1.01 17.41
CA LYS A 297 -1.90 1.61 18.70
C LYS A 297 -1.22 2.96 18.50
N ALA A 298 -0.32 3.11 17.52
CA ALA A 298 0.28 4.40 17.19
C ALA A 298 -0.79 5.45 16.82
N CYS A 299 -1.73 5.07 15.95
CA CYS A 299 -2.85 5.92 15.52
C CYS A 299 -3.76 6.30 16.70
N SER A 300 -4.03 5.37 17.60
CA SER A 300 -4.81 5.63 18.82
C SER A 300 -4.12 6.61 19.75
N VAL A 301 -2.79 6.52 19.90
CA VAL A 301 -2.02 7.50 20.68
C VAL A 301 -2.05 8.87 20.00
N MET A 302 -1.91 8.94 18.67
CA MET A 302 -2.02 10.21 17.93
C MET A 302 -3.39 10.85 18.06
N LEU A 303 -4.49 10.07 18.06
CA LEU A 303 -5.84 10.56 18.32
C LEU A 303 -5.99 11.20 19.71
N ILE A 304 -5.17 10.79 20.69
CA ILE A 304 -5.12 11.41 22.02
C ILE A 304 -4.25 12.66 22.01
N LEU A 305 -3.09 12.62 21.35
CA LEU A 305 -2.10 13.70 21.37
C LEU A 305 -2.53 14.93 20.56
N VAL A 306 -3.05 14.72 19.34
CA VAL A 306 -3.39 15.82 18.42
C VAL A 306 -4.35 16.83 19.04
N PRO A 307 -5.48 16.44 19.67
CA PRO A 307 -6.41 17.40 20.28
C PRO A 307 -5.83 18.18 21.47
N LEU A 308 -4.71 17.74 22.05
CA LEU A 308 -4.06 18.40 23.18
C LEU A 308 -3.09 19.51 22.76
N GLN A 309 -2.89 19.70 21.45
CA GLN A 309 -1.94 20.67 20.91
C GLN A 309 -2.68 21.73 20.08
N THR A 310 -2.27 23.00 20.23
CA THR A 310 -2.79 24.09 19.40
C THR A 310 -2.21 24.06 17.99
N GLN A 311 -0.97 23.62 17.87
CA GLN A 311 -0.21 23.49 16.63
C GLN A 311 0.68 22.25 16.73
N LEU A 312 0.79 21.52 15.62
CA LEU A 312 1.71 20.39 15.51
C LEU A 312 3.06 20.85 14.98
N GLU A 313 4.12 20.27 15.53
CA GLU A 313 5.45 20.40 14.95
C GLU A 313 5.52 19.70 13.59
N PRO A 314 6.41 20.13 12.67
CA PRO A 314 6.49 19.55 11.32
C PRO A 314 6.66 18.02 11.33
N HIS A 315 7.48 17.52 12.26
CA HIS A 315 7.70 16.08 12.42
C HIS A 315 6.48 15.35 12.99
N GLN A 316 5.67 16.00 13.83
CA GLN A 316 4.43 15.41 14.34
C GLN A 316 3.39 15.27 13.21
N CYS A 317 3.32 16.24 12.30
CA CYS A 317 2.53 16.11 11.07
C CYS A 317 3.04 14.94 10.21
N GLU A 318 4.36 14.78 10.03
CA GLU A 318 4.94 13.63 9.31
C GLU A 318 4.50 12.31 9.93
N LEU A 319 4.64 12.14 11.25
CA LEU A 319 4.23 10.93 11.97
C LEU A 319 2.74 10.63 11.81
N PHE A 320 1.87 11.65 11.86
CA PHE A 320 0.45 11.51 11.59
C PHE A 320 0.20 10.91 10.21
N TRP A 321 0.79 11.51 9.16
CA TRP A 321 0.58 11.05 7.79
C TRP A 321 1.20 9.67 7.53
N ILE A 322 2.29 9.31 8.22
CA ILE A 322 2.86 7.95 8.17
C ILE A 322 1.85 6.96 8.76
N GLY A 323 1.34 7.24 9.96
CA GLY A 323 0.31 6.42 10.60
C GLY A 323 -0.92 6.25 9.71
N TYR A 324 -1.44 7.36 9.17
CA TYR A 324 -2.57 7.38 8.24
C TYR A 324 -2.32 6.50 7.00
N LEU A 325 -1.15 6.65 6.35
CA LEU A 325 -0.81 5.89 5.15
C LEU A 325 -0.71 4.39 5.42
N HIS A 326 -0.06 4.01 6.51
CA HIS A 326 0.13 2.62 6.89
C HIS A 326 -1.19 1.96 7.33
N GLU A 327 -1.98 2.64 8.16
CA GLU A 327 -3.29 2.13 8.59
C GLU A 327 -4.23 2.00 7.39
N SER A 328 -4.36 3.05 6.58
CA SER A 328 -5.24 3.03 5.39
C SER A 328 -4.88 1.91 4.40
N GLN A 329 -3.58 1.62 4.25
CA GLN A 329 -3.13 0.54 3.38
C GLN A 329 -3.52 -0.84 3.91
N ILE A 330 -3.34 -1.08 5.21
CA ILE A 330 -3.74 -2.34 5.84
C ILE A 330 -5.25 -2.52 5.73
N LEU A 331 -6.00 -1.47 6.09
CA LEU A 331 -7.46 -1.50 6.05
C LEU A 331 -7.97 -1.74 4.62
N ALA A 332 -7.34 -1.18 3.58
CA ALA A 332 -7.76 -1.43 2.20
C ALA A 332 -7.75 -2.93 1.81
N GLU A 333 -6.90 -3.75 2.44
CA GLU A 333 -6.69 -5.17 2.10
C GLU A 333 -7.23 -6.16 3.14
N PHE A 334 -7.52 -5.68 4.36
CA PHE A 334 -7.98 -6.51 5.46
C PHE A 334 -9.12 -5.81 6.22
N ASP A 335 -10.13 -6.60 6.58
CA ASP A 335 -11.28 -6.15 7.38
C ASP A 335 -10.91 -6.00 8.89
N PHE A 336 -9.75 -5.43 9.20
CA PHE A 336 -9.39 -5.05 10.56
C PHE A 336 -10.15 -3.80 10.99
N PRO A 337 -10.38 -3.60 12.30
CA PRO A 337 -11.02 -2.37 12.77
C PRO A 337 -10.08 -1.16 12.61
N ALA A 338 -10.63 -0.06 12.11
CA ALA A 338 -9.94 1.22 12.00
C ALA A 338 -9.84 1.93 13.35
N SER A 339 -8.76 2.69 13.58
CA SER A 339 -8.60 3.54 14.76
C SER A 339 -9.54 4.76 14.75
N GLY A 340 -9.87 5.26 13.56
CA GLY A 340 -10.58 6.52 13.36
C GLY A 340 -9.67 7.71 13.04
N LEU A 341 -8.34 7.51 12.91
CA LEU A 341 -7.36 8.57 12.59
C LEU A 341 -7.74 9.37 11.34
N GLY A 342 -8.33 8.72 10.33
CA GLY A 342 -8.75 9.37 9.09
C GLY A 342 -9.74 10.53 9.26
N LYS A 343 -10.44 10.61 10.40
CA LYS A 343 -11.34 11.73 10.72
C LYS A 343 -10.60 13.07 10.88
N LEU A 344 -9.31 13.01 11.21
CA LEU A 344 -8.46 14.19 11.41
C LEU A 344 -7.73 14.61 10.13
N GLU A 345 -7.83 13.84 9.05
CA GLU A 345 -7.12 14.08 7.78
C GLU A 345 -7.25 15.54 7.29
N GLY A 346 -8.47 16.08 7.30
CA GLY A 346 -8.75 17.45 6.83
C GLY A 346 -8.25 18.56 7.75
N ALA A 347 -7.88 18.24 9.00
CA ALA A 347 -7.39 19.19 9.99
C ALA A 347 -5.85 19.23 10.06
N ILE A 348 -5.17 18.17 9.63
CA ILE A 348 -3.70 18.08 9.71
C ILE A 348 -3.03 18.72 8.50
N PRO A 349 -2.09 19.66 8.69
CA PRO A 349 -1.30 20.21 7.59
C PRO A 349 -0.50 19.13 6.87
N LEU A 350 -0.32 19.29 5.56
CA LEU A 350 0.58 18.44 4.79
C LEU A 350 2.02 18.59 5.27
N PRO A 351 2.83 17.51 5.28
CA PRO A 351 4.17 17.51 5.81
C PRO A 351 5.12 18.19 4.82
N LEU A 352 5.21 19.52 4.90
CA LEU A 352 6.15 20.34 4.17
C LEU A 352 7.04 21.05 5.19
N LYS A 353 8.33 20.72 5.22
CA LYS A 353 9.31 21.43 6.05
C LYS A 353 9.73 22.73 5.34
N PRO A 354 9.66 23.91 5.98
CA PRO A 354 10.06 25.17 5.38
C PRO A 354 11.60 25.18 5.41
N GLY A 355 12.24 25.31 4.25
CA GLY A 355 13.71 25.23 4.15
C GLY A 355 14.27 23.89 3.68
N ALA A 356 13.44 22.98 3.17
CA ALA A 356 13.87 21.76 2.48
C ALA A 356 14.91 22.00 1.36
N GLY A 357 15.09 23.24 0.89
CA GLY A 357 16.15 23.61 -0.07
C GLY A 357 17.60 23.48 0.46
N GLN A 358 17.84 23.25 1.75
CA GLN A 358 19.20 23.07 2.29
C GLN A 358 19.74 21.64 2.15
N ASP A 359 18.86 20.64 2.14
CA ASP A 359 19.20 19.24 1.90
C ASP A 359 18.35 18.69 0.74
N ALA A 360 18.99 18.60 -0.43
CA ALA A 360 18.35 18.12 -1.65
C ALA A 360 17.84 16.67 -1.53
N GLN A 361 18.46 15.82 -0.71
CA GLN A 361 18.01 14.44 -0.52
C GLN A 361 16.76 14.38 0.33
N HIS A 362 16.76 15.10 1.47
CA HIS A 362 15.58 15.19 2.31
C HIS A 362 14.38 15.76 1.54
N ALA A 363 14.59 16.82 0.76
CA ALA A 363 13.54 17.40 -0.09
C ALA A 363 12.92 16.35 -1.03
N ARG A 364 13.76 15.53 -1.69
CA ARG A 364 13.29 14.45 -2.57
C ARG A 364 12.41 13.45 -1.82
N TYR A 365 12.80 13.04 -0.62
CA TYR A 365 12.01 12.11 0.18
C TYR A 365 10.70 12.74 0.67
N SER A 366 10.71 14.01 1.07
CA SER A 366 9.49 14.75 1.41
C SER A 366 8.53 14.85 0.22
N PHE A 367 9.03 15.13 -1.00
CA PHE A 367 8.19 15.17 -2.19
C PHE A 367 7.62 13.80 -2.58
N PHE A 368 8.42 12.73 -2.44
CA PHE A 368 7.93 11.36 -2.59
C PHE A 368 6.81 11.08 -1.59
N PHE A 369 7.02 11.44 -0.32
CA PHE A 369 6.05 11.22 0.75
C PHE A 369 4.74 11.99 0.50
N LEU A 370 4.82 13.24 0.06
CA LEU A 370 3.66 14.03 -0.35
C LEU A 370 2.92 13.40 -1.54
N SER A 371 3.66 12.86 -2.51
CA SER A 371 3.09 12.13 -3.64
C SER A 371 2.34 10.87 -3.18
N LEU A 372 2.84 10.16 -2.17
CA LEU A 372 2.16 9.01 -1.57
C LEU A 372 0.86 9.41 -0.85
N ILE A 373 0.87 10.50 -0.08
CA ILE A 373 -0.32 11.01 0.61
C ILE A 373 -1.40 11.32 -0.42
N THR A 374 -1.09 12.19 -1.39
CA THR A 374 -2.05 12.61 -2.43
C THR A 374 -2.60 11.43 -3.23
N MET A 375 -1.76 10.44 -3.55
CA MET A 375 -2.19 9.21 -4.21
C MET A 375 -3.16 8.39 -3.35
N ARG A 376 -2.91 8.29 -2.04
CA ARG A 376 -3.82 7.60 -1.11
C ARG A 376 -5.17 8.29 -1.03
N LEU A 377 -5.18 9.62 -0.92
CA LEU A 377 -6.42 10.40 -0.85
C LEU A 377 -7.25 10.20 -2.12
N LEU A 378 -6.60 10.26 -3.29
CA LEU A 378 -7.24 10.00 -4.57
C LEU A 378 -7.81 8.58 -4.65
N LEU A 379 -7.08 7.57 -4.16
CA LEU A 379 -7.54 6.18 -4.14
C LEU A 379 -8.74 5.99 -3.21
N ASN A 380 -8.70 6.55 -1.99
CA ASN A 380 -9.80 6.48 -1.02
C ASN A 380 -11.06 7.12 -1.61
N ARG A 381 -10.93 8.30 -2.22
CA ARG A 381 -12.03 8.97 -2.94
C ARG A 381 -12.55 8.15 -4.14
N THR A 382 -11.65 7.52 -4.89
CA THR A 382 -11.99 6.62 -6.00
C THR A 382 -12.84 5.46 -5.49
N ILE A 383 -12.38 4.76 -4.46
CA ILE A 383 -13.11 3.64 -3.84
C ILE A 383 -14.47 4.12 -3.34
N TYR A 384 -14.52 5.27 -2.66
CA TYR A 384 -15.79 5.85 -2.21
C TYR A 384 -16.75 6.09 -3.39
N HIS A 385 -16.34 6.74 -4.47
CA HIS A 385 -17.25 6.99 -5.60
C HIS A 385 -17.66 5.73 -6.37
N LEU A 386 -16.79 4.72 -6.43
CA LEU A 386 -17.08 3.46 -7.10
C LEU A 386 -17.99 2.55 -6.25
N TYR A 387 -17.87 2.58 -4.92
CA TYR A 387 -18.46 1.58 -4.03
C TYR A 387 -19.40 2.12 -2.92
N SER A 388 -19.45 3.43 -2.62
CA SER A 388 -20.20 4.01 -1.49
C SER A 388 -21.73 4.14 -1.69
N LYS A 389 -22.35 3.23 -2.44
CA LYS A 389 -23.82 3.20 -2.63
C LYS A 389 -24.57 2.22 -1.71
N GLU A 390 -24.02 1.94 -0.53
CA GLU A 390 -24.74 1.24 0.54
C GLU A 390 -25.61 2.18 1.40
N LYS A 391 -25.30 3.49 1.45
CA LYS A 391 -25.98 4.44 2.35
C LYS A 391 -27.37 4.94 1.92
N ASN A 392 -27.89 4.50 0.76
CA ASN A 392 -29.20 4.92 0.24
C ASN A 392 -30.24 3.78 0.16
N ARG A 393 -30.07 2.71 0.97
CA ARG A 393 -30.92 1.51 0.92
C ARG A 393 -31.64 1.14 2.22
N ASP A 394 -31.97 2.12 3.06
CA ASP A 394 -32.95 1.91 4.14
C ASP A 394 -34.39 1.69 3.62
N ASN A 395 -34.62 1.61 2.30
CA ASN A 395 -35.97 1.53 1.72
C ASN A 395 -36.24 0.42 0.68
N MET A 396 -35.43 -0.65 0.57
CA MET A 396 -35.82 -1.79 -0.29
C MET A 396 -35.30 -3.12 0.26
N VAL A 397 -36.20 -3.85 0.93
CA VAL A 397 -36.09 -5.29 1.22
C VAL A 397 -36.12 -6.03 -0.12
N SER A 398 -34.96 -6.32 -0.69
CA SER A 398 -34.83 -7.28 -1.78
C SER A 398 -33.57 -8.10 -1.58
N ASP A 399 -33.78 -9.38 -1.31
CA ASP A 399 -32.80 -10.45 -1.07
C ASP A 399 -32.00 -10.84 -2.33
N ALA A 400 -31.82 -9.91 -3.25
CA ALA A 400 -31.03 -10.11 -4.46
C ALA A 400 -29.54 -9.94 -4.13
N ALA A 401 -28.73 -10.92 -4.54
CA ALA A 401 -27.27 -10.90 -4.44
C ALA A 401 -26.71 -9.51 -4.82
N PRO A 402 -25.67 -9.00 -4.11
CA PRO A 402 -25.13 -7.66 -4.31
C PRO A 402 -24.71 -7.53 -5.77
N SER A 403 -25.58 -6.95 -6.58
CA SER A 403 -25.36 -6.81 -8.01
C SER A 403 -24.35 -5.67 -8.12
N PHE A 404 -23.16 -5.96 -8.65
CA PHE A 404 -22.16 -4.94 -8.94
C PHE A 404 -22.81 -3.89 -9.86
N ARG A 405 -23.24 -2.77 -9.28
CA ARG A 405 -23.77 -1.66 -10.07
C ARG A 405 -22.57 -0.92 -10.63
N SER A 406 -22.23 -1.25 -11.87
CA SER A 406 -21.20 -0.56 -12.62
C SER A 406 -21.45 0.96 -12.57
N PRO A 407 -20.48 1.77 -12.12
CA PRO A 407 -20.59 3.22 -12.16
C PRO A 407 -20.78 3.74 -13.59
N PRO A 408 -21.41 4.93 -13.76
CA PRO A 408 -21.53 5.57 -15.06
C PRO A 408 -20.17 5.79 -15.72
N ARG A 409 -20.09 5.67 -17.05
CA ARG A 409 -18.84 5.88 -17.81
C ARG A 409 -18.23 7.27 -17.58
N SER A 410 -19.05 8.30 -17.38
CA SER A 410 -18.58 9.64 -17.05
C SER A 410 -17.80 9.71 -15.74
N VAL A 411 -18.22 8.95 -14.72
CA VAL A 411 -17.49 8.86 -13.44
C VAL A 411 -16.14 8.18 -13.64
N VAL A 412 -16.10 7.09 -14.39
CA VAL A 412 -14.84 6.39 -14.73
C VAL A 412 -13.88 7.31 -15.47
N ARG A 413 -14.36 8.02 -16.49
CA ARG A 413 -13.55 8.98 -17.26
C ARG A 413 -13.01 10.12 -16.40
N GLU A 414 -13.82 10.66 -15.49
CA GLU A 414 -13.38 11.74 -14.61
C GLU A 414 -12.36 11.27 -13.56
N LEU A 415 -12.55 10.09 -12.97
CA LEU A 415 -11.58 9.50 -12.04
C LEU A 415 -10.24 9.21 -12.74
N ASP A 416 -10.28 8.68 -13.97
CA ASP A 416 -9.07 8.46 -14.77
C ASP A 416 -8.36 9.79 -15.11
N ARG A 417 -9.12 10.83 -15.47
CA ARG A 417 -8.58 12.18 -15.72
C ARG A 417 -7.86 12.73 -14.49
N GLN A 418 -8.46 12.62 -13.30
CA GLN A 418 -7.83 13.06 -12.04
C GLN A 418 -6.55 12.28 -11.73
N LEU A 419 -6.52 10.98 -12.03
CA LEU A 419 -5.33 10.15 -11.88
C LEU A 419 -4.21 10.55 -12.83
N GLU A 420 -4.53 10.88 -14.08
CA GLU A 420 -3.54 11.42 -15.04
C GLU A 420 -3.03 12.80 -14.64
N GLU A 421 -3.91 13.66 -14.12
CA GLU A 421 -3.53 14.98 -13.60
C GLU A 421 -2.54 14.84 -12.45
N TRP A 422 -2.83 13.98 -11.46
CA TRP A 422 -1.90 13.66 -10.38
C TRP A 422 -0.54 13.20 -10.90
N ARG A 423 -0.51 12.26 -11.88
CA ARG A 423 0.73 11.78 -12.49
C ARG A 423 1.51 12.92 -13.17
N SER A 424 0.82 13.82 -13.85
CA SER A 424 1.45 14.95 -14.55
C SER A 424 2.08 15.98 -13.61
N CYS A 425 1.56 16.09 -12.38
CA CYS A 425 2.05 16.99 -11.35
C CYS A 425 3.26 16.44 -10.56
N LEU A 426 3.69 15.20 -10.82
CA LEU A 426 4.84 14.63 -10.13
C LEU A 426 6.14 15.41 -10.46
N PRO A 427 7.05 15.58 -9.49
CA PRO A 427 8.37 16.18 -9.72
C PRO A 427 9.19 15.39 -10.74
N ASP A 428 10.13 16.04 -11.43
CA ASP A 428 10.93 15.45 -12.51
C ASP A 428 11.62 14.14 -12.10
N ASP A 429 12.15 14.07 -10.88
CA ASP A 429 12.80 12.86 -10.34
C ASP A 429 11.85 11.64 -10.29
N PHE A 430 10.54 11.87 -10.19
CA PHE A 430 9.51 10.84 -10.05
C PHE A 430 8.58 10.73 -11.27
N LYS A 431 8.81 11.49 -12.35
CA LYS A 431 7.98 11.40 -13.55
C LYS A 431 8.14 10.04 -14.23
N PHE A 432 7.03 9.54 -14.77
CA PHE A 432 6.97 8.30 -15.55
C PHE A 432 5.87 8.38 -16.62
N GLU A 433 5.97 7.50 -17.61
CA GLU A 433 5.06 7.45 -18.76
C GLU A 433 3.64 7.00 -18.37
N SER A 434 2.64 7.45 -19.12
CA SER A 434 1.26 6.96 -18.98
C SER A 434 1.15 5.51 -19.47
N PHE A 435 0.06 4.84 -19.07
CA PHE A 435 -0.26 3.49 -19.52
C PHE A 435 -0.16 3.27 -21.03
N ASP A 436 -0.68 4.20 -21.84
CA ASP A 436 -0.71 4.05 -23.31
C ASP A 436 0.68 4.10 -23.96
N ASN A 437 1.63 4.75 -23.30
CA ASN A 437 2.97 4.95 -23.81
C ASN A 437 3.97 3.96 -23.23
N THR A 438 3.63 3.27 -22.13
CA THR A 438 4.52 2.33 -21.45
C THR A 438 4.82 1.15 -22.39
N PRO A 439 6.06 0.98 -22.88
CA PRO A 439 6.40 -0.13 -23.76
C PRO A 439 6.20 -1.47 -23.05
N ASN A 440 5.60 -2.45 -23.75
CA ASN A 440 5.53 -3.83 -23.27
C ASN A 440 6.91 -4.45 -22.96
N SER A 441 7.98 -3.86 -23.50
CA SER A 441 9.37 -4.28 -23.34
C SER A 441 10.10 -3.72 -22.11
N VAL A 442 9.53 -2.75 -21.36
CA VAL A 442 10.23 -2.12 -20.21
C VAL A 442 10.58 -3.12 -19.10
N PHE A 443 9.90 -4.27 -19.05
CA PHE A 443 10.05 -5.25 -17.97
C PHE A 443 10.54 -6.62 -18.45
N THR A 444 11.30 -6.67 -19.56
CA THR A 444 11.96 -7.92 -19.96
C THR A 444 12.89 -8.42 -18.86
N LEU A 445 12.78 -9.72 -18.54
CA LEU A 445 13.54 -10.49 -17.54
C LEU A 445 15.09 -10.36 -17.59
N GLY A 446 15.64 -9.62 -18.56
CA GLY A 446 17.07 -9.49 -18.83
C GLY A 446 17.82 -8.54 -17.90
N ASP A 447 17.20 -7.45 -17.42
CA ASP A 447 17.87 -6.44 -16.58
C ASP A 447 17.47 -6.59 -15.10
N MET A 448 17.81 -7.73 -14.50
CA MET A 448 17.72 -7.95 -13.05
C MET A 448 18.82 -7.20 -12.28
N GLN A 449 18.96 -5.90 -12.50
CA GLN A 449 19.81 -5.04 -11.68
C GLN A 449 19.06 -4.61 -10.41
N SER A 450 19.83 -4.44 -9.33
CA SER A 450 19.32 -3.87 -8.08
C SER A 450 18.91 -2.42 -8.33
N TRP A 451 17.67 -2.08 -8.00
CA TRP A 451 17.19 -0.70 -8.12
C TRP A 451 17.89 0.23 -7.14
N SER A 452 18.26 1.41 -7.62
CA SER A 452 18.68 2.50 -6.76
C SER A 452 17.53 2.90 -5.82
N THR A 453 17.83 3.67 -4.76
CA THR A 453 16.78 4.21 -3.88
C THR A 453 15.75 5.00 -4.68
N MET A 454 16.16 5.83 -5.63
CA MET A 454 15.22 6.64 -6.43
C MET A 454 14.35 5.78 -7.36
N ASP A 455 14.92 4.71 -7.95
CA ASP A 455 14.14 3.80 -8.80
C ASP A 455 13.11 3.01 -7.99
N ARG A 456 13.45 2.62 -6.75
CA ARG A 456 12.46 2.07 -5.81
C ARG A 456 11.30 3.01 -5.55
N LEU A 457 11.61 4.27 -5.23
CA LEU A 457 10.60 5.28 -4.91
C LEU A 457 9.70 5.51 -6.13
N ARG A 458 10.29 5.69 -7.32
CA ARG A 458 9.55 5.83 -8.58
C ARG A 458 8.68 4.61 -8.86
N GLY A 459 9.24 3.40 -8.77
CA GLY A 459 8.50 2.14 -8.96
C GLY A 459 7.32 1.99 -7.98
N SER A 460 7.50 2.40 -6.72
CA SER A 460 6.46 2.41 -5.69
C SER A 460 5.28 3.34 -6.03
N LEU A 461 5.55 4.51 -6.65
CA LEU A 461 4.51 5.41 -7.17
C LEU A 461 3.84 4.84 -8.42
N MET A 462 4.62 4.31 -9.37
CA MET A 462 4.11 3.66 -10.58
C MET A 462 3.17 2.50 -10.23
N ALA A 463 3.57 1.65 -9.28
CA ALA A 463 2.75 0.54 -8.82
C ALA A 463 1.37 0.99 -8.33
N ARG A 464 1.32 2.07 -7.53
CA ARG A 464 0.06 2.63 -7.02
C ARG A 464 -0.79 3.28 -8.11
N TYR A 465 -0.16 4.00 -9.02
CA TYR A 465 -0.84 4.58 -10.18
C TYR A 465 -1.51 3.49 -11.01
N PHE A 466 -0.78 2.43 -11.36
CA PHE A 466 -1.34 1.32 -12.13
C PHE A 466 -2.39 0.53 -11.34
N ALA A 467 -2.22 0.35 -10.03
CA ALA A 467 -3.25 -0.27 -9.18
C ALA A 467 -4.55 0.55 -9.20
N ALA A 468 -4.45 1.88 -9.03
CA ALA A 468 -5.61 2.76 -9.10
C ALA A 468 -6.28 2.74 -10.49
N LYS A 469 -5.48 2.76 -11.55
CA LYS A 469 -5.97 2.66 -12.92
C LYS A 469 -6.72 1.34 -13.15
N SER A 470 -6.20 0.23 -12.62
CA SER A 470 -6.90 -1.06 -12.63
C SER A 470 -8.26 -1.00 -11.91
N ILE A 471 -8.30 -0.40 -10.71
CA ILE A 471 -9.52 -0.26 -9.91
C ILE A 471 -10.57 0.60 -10.63
N ILE A 472 -10.18 1.74 -11.21
CA ILE A 472 -11.08 2.65 -11.95
C ILE A 472 -11.72 1.94 -13.13
N HIS A 473 -10.92 1.25 -13.95
CA HIS A 473 -11.39 0.60 -15.17
C HIS A 473 -11.99 -0.80 -14.96
N ARG A 474 -11.94 -1.35 -13.73
CA ARG A 474 -12.54 -2.66 -13.40
C ARG A 474 -14.02 -2.74 -13.75
N SER A 475 -14.74 -1.62 -13.66
CA SER A 475 -16.15 -1.56 -14.06
C SER A 475 -16.37 -1.82 -15.56
N CYS A 476 -15.45 -1.35 -16.41
CA CYS A 476 -15.45 -1.63 -17.85
C CYS A 476 -15.21 -3.12 -18.13
N LEU A 477 -14.29 -3.75 -17.38
CA LEU A 477 -14.06 -5.19 -17.43
C LEU A 477 -15.33 -5.97 -17.07
N TYR A 478 -16.01 -5.59 -15.98
CA TYR A 478 -17.28 -6.22 -15.60
C TYR A 478 -18.35 -6.09 -16.70
N ARG A 479 -18.54 -4.90 -17.27
CA ARG A 479 -19.51 -4.69 -18.36
C ARG A 479 -19.17 -5.50 -19.61
N THR A 480 -17.90 -5.70 -19.90
CA THR A 480 -17.45 -6.52 -21.03
C THR A 480 -17.76 -8.00 -20.80
N LEU A 481 -17.62 -8.49 -19.57
CA LEU A 481 -17.88 -9.89 -19.21
C LEU A 481 -19.37 -10.23 -18.99
N HIS A 482 -20.17 -9.24 -18.58
CA HIS A 482 -21.55 -9.46 -18.10
C HIS A 482 -22.61 -8.62 -18.80
N GLY A 483 -22.24 -7.75 -19.74
CA GLY A 483 -23.18 -6.92 -20.49
C GLY A 483 -24.04 -7.74 -21.44
N GLU A 484 -25.32 -7.40 -21.56
CA GLU A 484 -26.20 -7.97 -22.59
C GLU A 484 -25.75 -7.54 -23.99
N GLU A 485 -25.82 -8.46 -24.97
CA GLU A 485 -25.35 -8.27 -26.35
C GLU A 485 -25.86 -6.99 -27.04
N HIS A 486 -27.03 -6.49 -26.66
CA HIS A 486 -27.62 -5.24 -27.19
C HIS A 486 -26.91 -3.96 -26.71
N SER A 487 -26.32 -3.95 -25.52
CA SER A 487 -25.63 -2.77 -24.95
C SER A 487 -24.19 -2.63 -25.46
N LEU A 488 -23.59 -3.72 -25.94
CA LEU A 488 -22.22 -3.75 -26.45
C LEU A 488 -22.07 -3.15 -27.87
N ARG A 489 -23.16 -2.98 -28.63
CA ARG A 489 -23.09 -2.58 -30.05
C ARG A 489 -22.90 -1.08 -30.28
N THR A 490 -23.18 -0.23 -29.30
CA THR A 490 -23.08 1.24 -29.45
C THR A 490 -21.91 1.83 -28.65
N ASP A 491 -21.48 1.18 -27.57
CA ASP A 491 -20.46 1.68 -26.63
C ASP A 491 -19.47 0.57 -26.19
N GLY A 492 -19.50 -0.60 -26.83
CA GLY A 492 -18.67 -1.75 -26.45
C GLY A 492 -17.18 -1.57 -26.75
N GLY A 493 -16.83 -0.71 -27.72
CA GLY A 493 -15.42 -0.41 -28.02
C GLY A 493 -14.71 0.34 -26.88
N ASP A 494 -15.44 1.22 -26.18
CA ASP A 494 -14.92 1.96 -25.03
C ASP A 494 -14.77 1.05 -23.80
N ASP A 495 -15.73 0.16 -23.57
CA ASP A 495 -15.66 -0.82 -22.49
C ASP A 495 -14.55 -1.86 -22.72
N GLU A 496 -14.37 -2.34 -23.95
CA GLU A 496 -13.29 -3.26 -24.31
C GLU A 496 -11.91 -2.59 -24.16
N ARG A 497 -11.78 -1.31 -24.53
CA ARG A 497 -10.57 -0.53 -24.26
C ARG A 497 -10.33 -0.42 -22.76
N GLY A 498 -11.34 -0.03 -21.97
CA GLY A 498 -11.24 0.04 -20.51
C GLY A 498 -10.88 -1.30 -19.87
N ALA A 499 -11.46 -2.41 -20.34
CA ALA A 499 -11.13 -3.74 -19.87
C ALA A 499 -9.64 -4.08 -20.07
N ARG A 500 -9.08 -3.78 -21.26
CA ARG A 500 -7.64 -3.95 -21.53
C ARG A 500 -6.77 -3.08 -20.62
N VAL A 501 -7.19 -1.84 -20.37
CA VAL A 501 -6.49 -0.95 -19.41
C VAL A 501 -6.52 -1.56 -18.02
N ALA A 502 -7.66 -2.07 -17.56
CA ALA A 502 -7.81 -2.63 -16.21
C ALA A 502 -6.83 -3.79 -15.96
N LEU A 503 -6.74 -4.70 -16.94
CA LEU A 503 -5.90 -5.90 -16.88
C LEU A 503 -4.41 -5.56 -17.06
N GLY A 504 -4.09 -4.75 -18.07
CA GLY A 504 -2.71 -4.33 -18.32
C GLY A 504 -2.14 -3.54 -17.13
N ALA A 505 -2.96 -2.68 -16.51
CA ALA A 505 -2.54 -1.92 -15.34
C ALA A 505 -2.38 -2.81 -14.09
N ALA A 506 -3.22 -3.83 -13.88
CA ALA A 506 -3.01 -4.80 -12.79
C ALA A 506 -1.64 -5.50 -12.90
N ARG A 507 -1.30 -5.94 -14.11
CA ARG A 507 0.01 -6.53 -14.42
C ARG A 507 1.16 -5.54 -14.18
N LEU A 508 1.07 -4.34 -14.75
CA LEU A 508 2.10 -3.31 -14.61
C LEU A 508 2.29 -2.86 -13.16
N SER A 509 1.21 -2.78 -12.37
CA SER A 509 1.27 -2.51 -10.93
C SER A 509 2.18 -3.51 -10.21
N THR A 510 1.99 -4.80 -10.51
CA THR A 510 2.77 -5.88 -9.91
C THR A 510 4.24 -5.81 -10.33
N LEU A 511 4.54 -5.54 -11.60
CA LEU A 511 5.91 -5.43 -12.10
C LEU A 511 6.63 -4.20 -11.53
N CYS A 512 5.96 -3.05 -11.48
CA CYS A 512 6.52 -1.80 -10.95
C CYS A 512 6.73 -1.82 -9.44
N SER A 513 6.12 -2.77 -8.71
CA SER A 513 6.28 -2.90 -7.25
C SER A 513 7.73 -3.19 -6.82
N GLY A 514 8.60 -3.57 -7.75
CA GLY A 514 9.99 -3.91 -7.49
C GLY A 514 10.23 -5.36 -7.13
N ILE A 515 9.20 -6.22 -7.21
CA ILE A 515 9.33 -7.64 -6.86
C ILE A 515 10.39 -8.39 -7.66
N LEU A 516 10.59 -8.03 -8.92
CA LEU A 516 11.63 -8.64 -9.74
C LEU A 516 13.04 -8.14 -9.37
N HIS A 517 13.13 -7.01 -8.68
CA HIS A 517 14.38 -6.31 -8.41
C HIS A 517 14.83 -6.40 -6.94
N GLN A 518 13.93 -6.76 -6.02
CA GLN A 518 14.18 -6.71 -4.58
C GLN A 518 13.61 -7.92 -3.83
N PRO A 519 14.29 -8.37 -2.77
CA PRO A 519 13.77 -9.42 -1.91
C PRO A 519 12.51 -8.96 -1.17
N LEU A 520 11.57 -9.88 -0.94
CA LEU A 520 10.26 -9.58 -0.35
C LEU A 520 10.32 -8.74 0.94
N PRO A 521 11.24 -9.00 1.90
CA PRO A 521 11.31 -8.20 3.14
C PRO A 521 11.75 -6.75 2.95
N LEU A 522 12.36 -6.45 1.79
CA LEU A 522 12.79 -5.11 1.39
C LEU A 522 11.81 -4.44 0.42
N LEU A 523 10.74 -5.13 0.03
CA LEU A 523 9.70 -4.49 -0.77
C LEU A 523 8.98 -3.46 0.09
N LEU A 524 8.90 -2.26 -0.46
CA LEU A 524 8.35 -1.11 0.24
C LEU A 524 6.90 -1.36 0.66
N HIS A 525 6.13 -2.18 -0.08
CA HIS A 525 4.75 -2.55 0.26
C HIS A 525 4.33 -3.92 -0.34
N PRO A 526 4.50 -5.04 0.38
CA PRO A 526 4.17 -6.38 -0.13
C PRO A 526 2.67 -6.71 -0.14
N ILE A 527 1.84 -5.82 0.43
CA ILE A 527 0.45 -6.13 0.80
C ILE A 527 -0.45 -6.36 -0.42
N ASN A 528 -0.22 -5.65 -1.54
CA ASN A 528 -1.10 -5.75 -2.72
C ASN A 528 -0.89 -7.03 -3.55
N SER A 529 0.13 -7.85 -3.27
CA SER A 529 0.54 -8.86 -4.26
C SER A 529 1.00 -10.20 -3.68
N TRP A 530 1.20 -10.37 -2.36
CA TRP A 530 1.88 -11.57 -1.87
C TRP A 530 1.22 -12.18 -0.63
N ARG A 531 0.33 -13.13 -0.90
CA ARG A 531 -0.08 -14.15 0.07
C ARG A 531 0.94 -15.28 -0.03
N ARG A 532 1.72 -15.50 1.02
CA ARG A 532 2.78 -16.52 1.07
C ARG A 532 2.20 -17.90 0.73
N TYR A 533 2.50 -18.39 -0.47
CA TYR A 533 1.99 -19.65 -1.04
C TYR A 533 2.76 -20.90 -0.56
N GLU A 534 3.58 -20.79 0.50
CA GLU A 534 4.50 -21.86 0.91
C GLU A 534 3.81 -23.07 1.57
N ARG A 535 2.53 -22.99 1.97
CA ARG A 535 1.82 -24.15 2.52
C ARG A 535 0.82 -24.83 1.58
N PHE A 536 0.45 -24.20 0.46
CA PHE A 536 -0.54 -24.77 -0.47
C PHE A 536 0.03 -25.80 -1.46
N LEU A 537 1.36 -25.96 -1.53
CA LEU A 537 1.97 -27.03 -2.34
C LEU A 537 2.13 -28.36 -1.58
N ASN A 538 2.09 -28.34 -0.24
CA ASN A 538 2.24 -29.55 0.57
C ASN A 538 0.91 -30.18 1.00
N THR A 539 -0.20 -29.45 0.91
CA THR A 539 -1.54 -30.03 1.01
C THR A 539 -2.11 -30.13 -0.39
N GLY A 540 -2.17 -31.34 -0.95
CA GLY A 540 -2.72 -31.65 -2.28
C GLY A 540 -4.23 -31.40 -2.44
N ALA A 541 -4.75 -30.34 -1.83
CA ALA A 541 -6.15 -29.95 -1.84
C ALA A 541 -6.27 -28.65 -2.63
N PHE A 542 -6.21 -28.74 -3.96
CA PHE A 542 -6.94 -27.93 -4.95
C PHE A 542 -6.45 -28.38 -6.34
N ARG A 543 -6.92 -29.55 -6.78
CA ARG A 543 -6.94 -29.89 -8.21
C ARG A 543 -8.07 -29.07 -8.83
N ILE A 544 -7.71 -28.02 -9.55
CA ILE A 544 -8.62 -27.36 -10.50
C ILE A 544 -8.66 -28.29 -11.72
N ASN A 545 -9.76 -29.01 -11.89
CA ASN A 545 -10.09 -29.69 -13.15
C ASN A 545 -10.54 -28.68 -14.19
#